data_AF-A0A7C2B951-F1
#
_entry.id   AF-A0A7C2B951-F1
#
_cell.length_a   1.000
_cell.length_b   1.000
_cell.length_c   1.000
_cell.angle_alpha   90.00
_cell.angle_beta   90.00
_cell.angle_gamma   90.00
#
_symmetry.space_group_name_H-M   'P 1'
#
loop_
_entity.id
_entity.type
_entity.pdbx_description
1 polymer ?
#
loop_
_entity_poly.entity_id
_entity_poly.type
_entity_poly.pdbx_seq_one_letter_code
_entity_poly.pdbx_strand_id
1 'polypeptide(L)'
;MSAVCPYLYRDREGRFRCEASGNVVDPGLMPCLSNYRECPVFAAATAKPARPPAIEAETEAVVTTAEEAPLEEIRAPVPIEKGIEEVEEEVTRKIRMAEEMAMNLNEKWKEYEETARQLMRLWEETSMNGRHALEAVSSVVDLYEKILENLDTLLKSGRISERSYDELKKETQSNLEKYKNIKNDLESALKNAERLVIPHIQRVKVAEARPELGKLRLALMKLEQMFKEGKVSQETYERMRKELEARIRWLEQLAGEAA
;
A
#
# COMPACT_ATOMS: atom_id res chain seq x y z
N MET A 1 -21.64 23.94 -4.36
CA MET A 1 -22.17 23.53 -5.68
C MET A 1 -21.42 22.28 -6.09
N SER A 2 -22.10 21.16 -6.24
CA SER A 2 -21.47 19.87 -6.53
C SER A 2 -20.75 19.93 -7.88
N ALA A 3 -19.49 19.49 -7.93
CA ALA A 3 -18.69 19.42 -9.17
C ALA A 3 -19.09 18.26 -10.10
N VAL A 4 -20.05 17.43 -9.68
CA VAL A 4 -20.44 16.18 -10.31
C VAL A 4 -21.90 16.24 -10.77
N CYS A 5 -22.18 15.69 -11.94
CA CYS A 5 -23.52 15.62 -12.51
C CYS A 5 -24.51 14.88 -11.58
N PRO A 6 -25.69 15.44 -11.30
CA PRO A 6 -26.70 14.77 -10.45
C PRO A 6 -27.30 13.50 -11.08
N TYR A 7 -27.22 13.34 -12.40
CA TYR A 7 -27.71 12.15 -13.11
C TYR A 7 -26.65 11.03 -13.24
N LEU A 8 -25.49 11.16 -12.58
CA LEU A 8 -24.43 10.15 -12.61
C LEU A 8 -24.53 9.25 -11.39
N TYR A 9 -24.69 7.94 -11.60
CA TYR A 9 -24.69 6.95 -10.53
C TYR A 9 -23.78 5.75 -10.85
N ARG A 10 -23.43 4.98 -9.82
CA ARG A 10 -22.68 3.74 -9.98
C ARG A 10 -23.62 2.55 -9.94
N ASP A 11 -23.50 1.70 -10.94
CA ASP A 11 -24.23 0.43 -11.01
C ASP A 11 -23.64 -0.60 -10.04
N ARG A 12 -24.35 -1.72 -9.80
CA ARG A 12 -23.93 -2.79 -8.86
C ARG A 12 -22.56 -3.42 -9.20
N GLU A 13 -22.11 -3.25 -10.44
CA GLU A 13 -20.83 -3.73 -10.95
C GLU A 13 -19.74 -2.64 -10.98
N GLY A 14 -19.96 -1.49 -10.32
CA GLY A 14 -18.96 -0.43 -10.16
C GLY A 14 -18.75 0.48 -11.38
N ARG A 15 -19.56 0.32 -12.43
CA ARG A 15 -19.52 1.15 -13.66
C ARG A 15 -20.35 2.43 -13.49
N PHE A 16 -19.85 3.54 -14.00
CA PHE A 16 -20.59 4.81 -14.02
C PHE A 16 -21.64 4.79 -15.13
N ARG A 17 -22.89 5.16 -14.80
CA ARG A 17 -24.01 5.26 -15.75
C ARG A 17 -24.69 6.62 -15.62
N CYS A 18 -25.17 7.12 -16.75
CA CYS A 18 -25.96 8.35 -16.81
C CYS A 18 -27.45 7.99 -16.86
N GLU A 19 -28.21 8.40 -15.85
CA GLU A 19 -29.65 8.15 -15.73
C GLU A 19 -30.46 8.77 -16.88
N ALA A 20 -30.06 9.97 -17.35
CA ALA A 20 -30.74 10.66 -18.45
C ALA A 20 -30.57 10.01 -19.83
N SER A 21 -29.59 9.12 -20.02
CA SER A 21 -29.33 8.47 -21.31
C SER A 21 -29.27 6.95 -21.27
N GLY A 22 -29.23 6.33 -20.09
CA GLY A 22 -29.07 4.88 -19.88
C GLY A 22 -27.69 4.29 -20.23
N ASN A 23 -26.82 5.07 -20.87
CA ASN A 23 -25.51 4.63 -21.34
C ASN A 23 -24.45 4.54 -20.22
N VAL A 24 -23.49 3.61 -20.42
CA VAL A 24 -22.29 3.50 -19.58
C VAL A 24 -21.37 4.68 -19.90
N VAL A 25 -20.96 5.40 -18.86
CA VAL A 25 -20.12 6.58 -18.95
C VAL A 25 -18.69 6.17 -18.67
N ASP A 26 -17.79 6.41 -19.63
CA ASP A 26 -16.36 6.28 -19.43
C ASP A 26 -15.81 7.58 -18.77
N PRO A 27 -15.20 7.51 -17.58
CA PRO A 27 -14.61 8.65 -16.88
C PRO A 27 -13.59 9.46 -17.69
N GLY A 28 -12.96 8.86 -18.71
CA GLY A 28 -11.92 9.51 -19.51
C GLY A 28 -12.41 10.28 -20.74
N LEU A 29 -13.64 10.02 -21.21
CA LEU A 29 -14.13 10.49 -22.51
C LEU A 29 -15.31 11.46 -22.44
N MET A 30 -15.98 11.61 -21.29
CA MET A 30 -17.12 12.53 -21.16
C MET A 30 -16.96 13.55 -20.02
N PRO A 31 -17.42 14.81 -20.20
CA PRO A 31 -17.16 15.95 -19.28
C PRO A 31 -17.90 15.88 -17.93
N CYS A 32 -18.62 14.80 -17.67
CA CYS A 32 -19.56 14.65 -16.55
C CYS A 32 -18.90 14.62 -15.17
N LEU A 33 -17.58 14.46 -15.10
CA LEU A 33 -16.79 14.53 -13.86
C LEU A 33 -16.15 15.91 -13.62
N SER A 34 -16.18 16.81 -14.61
CA SER A 34 -15.41 18.07 -14.57
C SER A 34 -16.27 19.31 -14.80
N ASN A 35 -17.18 19.29 -15.79
CA ASN A 35 -18.06 20.42 -16.11
C ASN A 35 -19.38 19.93 -16.75
N TYR A 36 -20.20 19.25 -15.96
CA TYR A 36 -21.44 18.61 -16.42
C TYR A 36 -22.48 19.56 -17.02
N ARG A 37 -22.35 20.88 -16.81
CA ARG A 37 -23.24 21.91 -17.37
C ARG A 37 -23.10 22.07 -18.89
N GLU A 38 -21.96 21.68 -19.45
CA GLU A 38 -21.69 21.71 -20.90
C GLU A 38 -22.08 20.39 -21.59
N CYS A 39 -22.60 19.41 -20.84
CA CYS A 39 -23.04 18.14 -21.41
C CYS A 39 -24.36 18.33 -22.18
N PRO A 40 -24.45 17.93 -23.46
CA PRO A 40 -25.66 18.09 -24.27
C PRO A 40 -26.84 17.29 -23.72
N VAL A 41 -26.57 16.15 -23.08
CA VAL A 41 -27.61 15.32 -22.45
C VAL A 41 -28.19 16.02 -21.21
N PHE A 42 -27.34 16.67 -20.41
CA PHE A 42 -27.77 17.43 -19.24
C PHE A 42 -28.57 18.69 -19.64
N ALA A 43 -28.11 19.42 -20.66
CA ALA A 43 -28.80 20.59 -21.19
C ALA A 43 -30.19 20.24 -21.77
N ALA A 44 -30.30 19.11 -22.48
CA ALA A 44 -31.58 18.62 -22.99
C ALA A 44 -32.54 18.18 -21.88
N ALA A 45 -32.05 17.52 -20.84
CA ALA A 45 -32.86 17.08 -19.70
C ALA A 45 -33.36 18.25 -18.81
N THR A 46 -32.67 19.40 -18.84
CA THR A 46 -33.00 20.59 -18.05
C THR A 46 -33.71 21.69 -18.86
N ALA A 47 -33.78 21.57 -20.19
CA ALA A 47 -34.54 22.47 -21.04
C ALA A 47 -36.05 22.23 -20.88
N LYS A 48 -36.75 23.17 -20.24
CA LYS A 48 -38.22 23.26 -20.34
C LYS A 48 -38.60 23.43 -21.82
N PRO A 49 -39.70 22.81 -22.31
CA PRO A 49 -40.15 23.02 -23.68
C PRO A 49 -40.49 24.50 -23.88
N ALA A 50 -39.69 25.17 -24.71
CA ALA A 50 -39.91 26.56 -25.09
C ALA A 50 -41.10 26.64 -26.06
N ARG A 51 -42.14 27.35 -25.62
CA ARG A 51 -43.28 27.77 -26.44
C ARG A 51 -42.78 28.66 -27.59
N PRO A 52 -43.24 28.48 -28.84
CA PRO A 52 -42.79 29.28 -29.99
C PRO A 52 -43.19 30.77 -29.85
N PRO A 53 -42.43 31.69 -30.47
CA PRO A 53 -42.62 33.13 -30.28
C PRO A 53 -43.87 33.65 -31.00
N ALA A 54 -44.54 34.59 -30.35
CA ALA A 54 -45.73 35.28 -30.84
C ALA A 54 -45.38 36.22 -32.01
N ILE A 55 -46.22 36.20 -33.05
CA ILE A 55 -46.32 37.24 -34.08
C ILE A 55 -47.56 38.07 -33.74
N GLU A 56 -47.39 39.38 -33.76
CA GLU A 56 -48.42 40.40 -33.51
C GLU A 56 -49.50 40.41 -34.61
N ALA A 57 -50.77 40.43 -34.23
CA ALA A 57 -51.86 40.98 -35.03
C ALA A 57 -53.06 41.33 -34.12
N GLU A 58 -53.67 42.47 -34.44
CA GLU A 58 -54.68 43.22 -33.70
C GLU A 58 -56.08 42.57 -33.64
N THR A 59 -56.94 43.17 -32.80
CA THR A 59 -58.42 43.24 -32.82
C THR A 59 -59.26 42.38 -31.86
N GLU A 60 -59.98 43.13 -31.01
CA GLU A 60 -61.37 42.99 -30.55
C GLU A 60 -61.86 41.80 -29.70
N ALA A 61 -62.31 42.16 -28.48
CA ALA A 61 -63.50 41.76 -27.72
C ALA A 61 -64.12 40.35 -27.97
N VAL A 62 -64.42 39.52 -26.95
CA VAL A 62 -65.69 39.53 -26.17
C VAL A 62 -65.73 38.29 -25.25
N VAL A 63 -65.97 38.52 -23.94
CA VAL A 63 -66.91 37.83 -23.01
C VAL A 63 -66.78 36.33 -22.67
N THR A 64 -66.52 36.08 -21.37
CA THR A 64 -66.97 34.99 -20.43
C THR A 64 -66.72 33.52 -20.83
N THR A 65 -66.33 32.61 -19.93
CA THR A 65 -67.07 32.18 -18.73
C THR A 65 -66.16 31.51 -17.70
N ALA A 66 -66.56 31.66 -16.44
CA ALA A 66 -66.06 30.93 -15.29
C ALA A 66 -66.34 29.43 -15.42
N GLU A 67 -65.38 28.60 -15.00
CA GLU A 67 -65.66 27.26 -14.51
C GLU A 67 -64.72 26.98 -13.33
N GLU A 68 -65.34 26.83 -12.16
CA GLU A 68 -64.72 26.60 -10.86
C GLU A 68 -63.96 25.28 -10.84
N ALA A 69 -62.65 25.34 -10.58
CA ALA A 69 -61.87 24.16 -10.21
C ALA A 69 -61.88 24.01 -8.67
N PRO A 70 -61.99 22.79 -8.13
CA PRO A 70 -62.21 22.55 -6.70
C PRO A 70 -60.99 22.99 -5.88
N LEU A 71 -61.25 23.52 -4.68
CA LEU A 71 -60.26 23.82 -3.65
C LEU A 71 -59.38 22.59 -3.39
N GLU A 72 -58.15 22.60 -3.90
CA GLU A 72 -57.10 21.69 -3.47
C GLU A 72 -56.74 22.03 -2.02
N GLU A 73 -57.03 21.05 -1.16
CA GLU A 73 -56.65 20.97 0.24
C GLU A 73 -55.18 21.37 0.41
N ILE A 74 -54.93 22.44 1.18
CA ILE A 74 -53.58 22.83 1.60
C ILE A 74 -53.06 21.70 2.50
N ARG A 75 -52.39 20.71 1.90
CA ARG A 75 -51.59 19.75 2.66
C ARG A 75 -50.49 20.56 3.35
N ALA A 76 -50.53 20.54 4.68
CA ALA A 76 -49.50 21.10 5.52
C ALA A 76 -48.11 20.64 5.04
N PRO A 77 -47.09 21.52 5.06
CA PRO A 77 -45.74 21.12 4.71
C PRO A 77 -45.29 20.01 5.66
N VAL A 78 -44.99 18.84 5.12
CA VAL A 78 -44.30 17.78 5.86
C VAL A 78 -42.97 18.38 6.34
N PRO A 79 -42.62 18.31 7.64
CA PRO A 79 -41.42 18.96 8.15
C PRO A 79 -40.18 18.35 7.50
N ILE A 80 -39.50 19.12 6.64
CA ILE A 80 -38.24 18.76 5.98
C ILE A 80 -37.12 18.54 7.02
N GLU A 81 -37.26 19.11 8.22
CA GLU A 81 -36.31 19.02 9.33
C GLU A 81 -36.12 17.58 9.85
N LYS A 82 -37.20 16.77 9.94
CA LYS A 82 -37.10 15.37 10.43
C LYS A 82 -36.25 14.47 9.52
N GLY A 83 -36.29 14.72 8.21
CA GLY A 83 -35.47 13.97 7.26
C GLY A 83 -33.99 14.34 7.30
N ILE A 84 -33.65 15.53 7.81
CA ILE A 84 -32.25 15.98 7.97
C ILE A 84 -31.66 15.41 9.26
N GLU A 85 -32.42 15.40 10.36
CA GLU A 85 -32.02 14.79 11.64
C GLU A 85 -31.76 13.29 11.49
N GLU A 86 -32.63 12.53 10.82
CA GLU A 86 -32.43 11.09 10.58
C GLU A 86 -31.18 10.81 9.70
N VAL A 87 -30.89 11.69 8.74
CA VAL A 87 -29.68 11.61 7.90
C VAL A 87 -28.42 11.97 8.70
N GLU A 88 -28.50 12.98 9.58
CA GLU A 88 -27.41 13.38 10.48
C GLU A 88 -27.08 12.27 11.48
N GLU A 89 -28.10 11.63 12.08
CA GLU A 89 -27.94 10.50 12.99
C GLU A 89 -27.31 9.29 12.29
N GLU A 90 -27.74 8.98 11.06
CA GLU A 90 -27.18 7.89 10.25
C GLU A 90 -25.71 8.16 9.88
N VAL A 91 -25.38 9.39 9.48
CA VAL A 91 -24.00 9.80 9.16
C VAL A 91 -23.13 9.77 10.42
N THR A 92 -23.63 10.27 11.55
CA THR A 92 -22.91 10.27 12.83
C THR A 92 -22.64 8.85 13.31
N ARG A 93 -23.60 7.93 13.16
CA ARG A 93 -23.42 6.50 13.44
C ARG A 93 -22.29 5.90 12.60
N LYS A 94 -22.27 6.17 11.29
CA LYS A 94 -21.22 5.68 10.39
C LYS A 94 -19.85 6.25 10.72
N ILE A 95 -19.77 7.53 11.13
CA ILE A 95 -18.52 8.14 11.60
C ILE A 95 -18.01 7.43 12.84
N ARG A 96 -18.87 7.22 13.85
CA ARG A 96 -18.49 6.48 15.08
C ARG A 96 -18.04 5.05 14.78
N MET A 97 -18.74 4.35 13.89
CA MET A 97 -18.31 3.02 13.44
C MET A 97 -16.94 3.06 12.76
N ALA A 98 -16.67 4.07 11.93
CA ALA A 98 -15.36 4.24 11.30
C ALA A 98 -14.26 4.56 12.33
N GLU A 99 -14.55 5.36 13.35
CA GLU A 99 -13.64 5.65 14.47
C GLU A 99 -13.29 4.38 15.25
N GLU A 100 -14.29 3.58 15.63
CA GLU A 100 -14.08 2.30 16.31
C GLU A 100 -13.24 1.34 15.47
N MET A 101 -13.53 1.24 14.17
CA MET A 101 -12.72 0.43 13.24
C MET A 101 -11.28 0.94 13.14
N ALA A 102 -11.07 2.26 13.10
CA ALA A 102 -9.74 2.85 13.05
C ALA A 102 -8.94 2.57 14.33
N MET A 103 -9.58 2.66 15.52
CA MET A 103 -8.96 2.29 16.79
C MET A 103 -8.53 0.82 16.80
N ASN A 104 -9.41 -0.09 16.37
CA ASN A 104 -9.11 -1.52 16.28
C ASN A 104 -7.95 -1.82 15.31
N LEU A 105 -7.92 -1.17 14.15
CA LEU A 105 -6.81 -1.29 13.21
C LEU A 105 -5.49 -0.82 13.81
N ASN A 106 -5.52 0.25 14.61
CA ASN A 106 -4.32 0.77 15.27
C ASN A 106 -3.78 -0.20 16.34
N GLU A 107 -4.65 -0.86 17.10
CA GLU A 107 -4.25 -1.90 18.06
C GLU A 107 -3.61 -3.09 17.35
N LYS A 108 -4.26 -3.63 16.31
CA LYS A 108 -3.70 -4.72 15.48
C LYS A 108 -2.37 -4.34 14.84
N TRP A 109 -2.23 -3.08 14.44
CA TRP A 109 -0.96 -2.59 13.89
C TRP A 109 0.15 -2.58 14.93
N LYS A 110 -0.13 -2.13 16.17
CA LYS A 110 0.84 -2.16 17.27
C LYS A 110 1.28 -3.59 17.60
N GLU A 111 0.33 -4.50 17.73
CA GLU A 111 0.61 -5.93 17.97
C GLU A 111 1.44 -6.54 16.84
N TYR A 112 1.10 -6.24 15.59
CA TYR A 112 1.85 -6.66 14.42
C TYR A 112 3.29 -6.12 14.45
N GLU A 113 3.47 -4.83 14.72
CA GLU A 113 4.78 -4.19 14.75
C GLU A 113 5.66 -4.77 15.86
N GLU A 114 5.12 -4.98 17.06
CA GLU A 114 5.83 -5.61 18.17
C GLU A 114 6.27 -7.04 17.81
N THR A 115 5.35 -7.85 17.28
CA THR A 115 5.63 -9.22 16.85
C THR A 115 6.67 -9.26 15.73
N ALA A 116 6.58 -8.34 14.76
CA ALA A 116 7.51 -8.26 13.65
C ALA A 116 8.90 -7.78 14.09
N ARG A 117 9.01 -6.92 15.10
CA ARG A 117 10.30 -6.58 15.73
C ARG A 117 10.92 -7.77 16.45
N GLN A 118 10.12 -8.55 17.19
CA GLN A 118 10.61 -9.79 17.81
C GLN A 118 11.10 -10.78 16.75
N LEU A 119 10.33 -10.94 15.66
CA LEU A 119 10.72 -11.76 14.51
C LEU A 119 12.04 -11.28 13.88
N MET A 120 12.23 -9.96 13.74
CA MET A 120 13.47 -9.39 13.21
C MET A 120 14.69 -9.78 14.05
N ARG A 121 14.61 -9.63 15.38
CA ARG A 121 15.70 -9.98 16.31
C ARG A 121 16.00 -11.48 16.28
N LEU A 122 14.95 -12.30 16.33
CA LEU A 122 15.07 -13.76 16.27
C LEU A 122 15.73 -14.19 14.95
N TRP A 123 15.33 -13.58 13.83
CA TRP A 123 15.88 -13.89 12.52
C TRP A 123 17.35 -13.49 12.39
N GLU A 124 17.75 -12.34 12.94
CA GLU A 124 19.14 -11.90 12.93
C GLU A 124 20.05 -12.94 13.61
N GLU A 125 19.67 -13.40 14.81
CA GLU A 125 20.38 -14.45 15.54
C GLU A 125 20.34 -15.79 14.79
N THR A 126 19.15 -16.23 14.37
CA THR A 126 18.95 -17.55 13.74
C THR A 126 19.66 -17.64 12.40
N SER A 127 19.62 -16.58 11.58
CA SER A 127 20.30 -16.54 10.27
C SER A 127 21.82 -16.49 10.42
N MET A 128 22.35 -15.85 11.46
CA MET A 128 23.78 -15.89 11.76
C MET A 128 24.21 -17.30 12.17
N ASN A 129 23.50 -17.91 13.12
CA ASN A 129 23.78 -19.27 13.58
C ASN A 129 23.64 -20.30 12.46
N GLY A 130 22.62 -20.16 11.61
CA GLY A 130 22.41 -21.02 10.45
C GLY A 130 23.53 -20.89 9.42
N ARG A 131 24.04 -19.68 9.16
CA ARG A 131 25.19 -19.47 8.26
C ARG A 131 26.47 -20.09 8.82
N HIS A 132 26.76 -19.91 10.12
CA HIS A 132 27.90 -20.58 10.74
C HIS A 132 27.80 -22.11 10.70
N ALA A 133 26.61 -22.66 10.94
CA ALA A 133 26.36 -24.09 10.81
C ALA A 133 26.57 -24.57 9.36
N LEU A 134 26.15 -23.78 8.37
CA LEU A 134 26.34 -24.08 6.96
C LEU A 134 27.83 -24.11 6.57
N GLU A 135 28.60 -23.15 7.05
CA GLU A 135 30.05 -23.09 6.86
C GLU A 135 30.74 -24.30 7.49
N ALA A 136 30.36 -24.65 8.72
CA ALA A 136 30.89 -25.82 9.41
C ALA A 136 30.59 -27.12 8.64
N VAL A 137 29.34 -27.34 8.21
CA VAL A 137 28.96 -28.52 7.41
C VAL A 137 29.69 -28.54 6.06
N SER A 138 29.82 -27.38 5.41
CA SER A 138 30.55 -27.28 4.13
C SER A 138 32.02 -27.67 4.31
N SER A 139 32.68 -27.23 5.38
CA SER A 139 34.06 -27.63 5.67
C SER A 139 34.23 -29.14 5.88
N VAL A 140 33.23 -29.79 6.48
CA VAL A 140 33.21 -31.25 6.68
C VAL A 140 33.00 -31.98 5.36
N VAL A 141 32.12 -31.48 4.49
CA VAL A 141 31.93 -32.00 3.12
C VAL A 141 33.25 -31.93 2.35
N ASP A 142 33.91 -30.77 2.33
CA ASP A 142 35.18 -30.56 1.64
C ASP A 142 36.28 -31.50 2.18
N LEU A 143 36.29 -31.76 3.49
CA LEU A 143 37.22 -32.70 4.12
C LEU A 143 37.00 -34.13 3.60
N TYR A 144 35.76 -34.60 3.55
CA TYR A 144 35.44 -35.93 3.04
C TYR A 144 35.76 -36.08 1.55
N GLU A 145 35.54 -35.04 0.74
CA GLU A 145 35.94 -35.02 -0.67
C GLU A 145 37.47 -35.16 -0.82
N LYS A 146 38.24 -34.41 -0.03
CA LYS A 146 39.71 -34.56 0.01
C LYS A 146 40.16 -35.93 0.50
N ILE A 147 39.45 -36.54 1.45
CA ILE A 147 39.76 -37.91 1.91
C ILE A 147 39.56 -38.90 0.76
N LEU A 148 38.48 -38.78 -0.02
CA LEU A 148 38.26 -39.63 -1.20
C LEU A 148 39.37 -39.48 -2.24
N GLU A 149 39.76 -38.24 -2.55
CA GLU A 149 40.89 -37.96 -3.45
C GLU A 149 42.20 -38.59 -2.93
N ASN A 150 42.47 -38.45 -1.63
CA ASN A 150 43.66 -39.03 -1.00
C ASN A 150 43.64 -40.56 -1.03
N LEU A 151 42.50 -41.21 -0.79
CA LEU A 151 42.36 -42.66 -0.90
C LEU A 151 42.71 -43.15 -2.31
N ASP A 152 42.28 -42.44 -3.35
CA ASP A 152 42.63 -42.75 -4.74
C ASP A 152 44.14 -42.65 -4.98
N THR A 153 44.80 -41.63 -4.43
CA THR A 153 46.27 -41.50 -4.55
C THR A 153 47.01 -42.60 -3.79
N LEU A 154 46.53 -42.98 -2.60
CA LEU A 154 47.12 -44.04 -1.79
C LEU A 154 47.03 -45.40 -2.48
N LEU A 155 45.89 -45.72 -3.10
CA LEU A 155 45.72 -46.93 -3.89
C LEU A 155 46.68 -46.94 -5.10
N LYS A 156 46.73 -45.85 -5.86
CA LYS A 156 47.64 -45.70 -7.01
C LYS A 156 49.10 -45.85 -6.64
N SER A 157 49.48 -45.41 -5.43
CA SER A 157 50.85 -45.55 -4.90
C SER A 157 51.13 -46.92 -4.26
N GLY A 158 50.16 -47.84 -4.21
CA GLY A 158 50.30 -49.16 -3.61
C GLY A 158 50.44 -49.16 -2.08
N ARG A 159 50.12 -48.05 -1.42
CA ARG A 159 50.25 -47.88 0.05
C ARG A 159 49.09 -48.49 0.84
N ILE A 160 47.99 -48.79 0.17
CA ILE A 160 46.81 -49.45 0.76
C ILE A 160 46.38 -50.61 -0.13
N SER A 161 45.76 -51.63 0.47
CA SER A 161 45.19 -52.74 -0.28
C SER A 161 43.87 -52.32 -0.94
N GLU A 162 43.51 -52.99 -2.04
CA GLU A 162 42.24 -52.76 -2.75
C GLU A 162 41.02 -53.02 -1.84
N ARG A 163 41.08 -54.06 -1.00
CA ARG A 163 40.03 -54.36 -0.01
C ARG A 163 39.87 -53.23 1.02
N SER A 164 40.98 -52.75 1.58
CA SER A 164 40.95 -51.63 2.54
C SER A 164 40.43 -50.36 1.89
N TYR A 165 40.85 -50.10 0.65
CA TYR A 165 40.36 -48.96 -0.13
C TYR A 165 38.84 -49.02 -0.32
N ASP A 166 38.28 -50.15 -0.72
CA ASP A 166 36.84 -50.29 -0.95
C ASP A 166 36.01 -50.09 0.33
N GLU A 167 36.48 -50.63 1.46
CA GLU A 167 35.85 -50.45 2.78
C GLU A 167 35.84 -48.97 3.19
N LEU A 168 37.02 -48.33 3.18
CA LEU A 168 37.19 -46.90 3.52
C LEU A 168 36.42 -45.98 2.57
N LYS A 169 36.43 -46.27 1.26
CA LYS A 169 35.72 -45.49 0.25
C LYS A 169 34.22 -45.53 0.47
N LYS A 170 33.64 -46.71 0.71
CA LYS A 170 32.21 -46.85 0.99
C LYS A 170 31.79 -46.09 2.24
N GLU A 171 32.56 -46.19 3.32
CA GLU A 171 32.29 -45.45 4.56
C GLU A 171 32.38 -43.93 4.34
N THR A 172 33.45 -43.47 3.68
CA THR A 172 33.70 -42.06 3.39
C THR A 172 32.60 -41.49 2.47
N GLN A 173 32.19 -42.22 1.43
CA GLN A 173 31.08 -41.83 0.55
C GLN A 173 29.75 -41.78 1.30
N SER A 174 29.45 -42.76 2.16
CA SER A 174 28.23 -42.74 2.97
C SER A 174 28.16 -41.52 3.88
N ASN A 175 29.28 -41.18 4.54
CA ASN A 175 29.33 -39.99 5.40
C ASN A 175 29.25 -38.69 4.57
N LEU A 176 29.93 -38.63 3.43
CA LEU A 176 29.83 -37.49 2.51
C LEU A 176 28.38 -37.23 2.08
N GLU A 177 27.65 -38.27 1.69
CA GLU A 177 26.23 -38.19 1.31
C GLU A 177 25.37 -37.63 2.47
N LYS A 178 25.59 -38.12 3.70
CA LYS A 178 24.88 -37.62 4.89
C LYS A 178 25.12 -36.12 5.09
N TYR A 179 26.37 -35.66 5.05
CA TYR A 179 26.67 -34.25 5.27
C TYR A 179 26.22 -33.36 4.10
N LYS A 180 26.23 -33.86 2.86
CA LYS A 180 25.63 -33.16 1.71
C LYS A 180 24.13 -32.97 1.87
N ASN A 181 23.41 -33.99 2.36
CA ASN A 181 21.98 -33.87 2.63
C ASN A 181 21.69 -32.86 3.74
N ILE A 182 22.43 -32.92 4.86
CA ILE A 182 22.31 -31.93 5.95
C ILE A 182 22.54 -30.51 5.43
N LYS A 183 23.57 -30.31 4.59
CA LYS A 183 23.85 -29.01 3.97
C LYS A 183 22.66 -28.52 3.15
N ASN A 184 22.17 -29.34 2.23
CA ASN A 184 21.06 -28.98 1.33
C ASN A 184 19.77 -28.66 2.10
N ASP A 185 19.48 -29.43 3.15
CA ASP A 185 18.33 -29.21 4.02
C ASP A 185 18.44 -27.87 4.75
N LEU A 186 19.63 -27.55 5.28
CA LEU A 186 19.90 -26.29 5.98
C LEU A 186 19.81 -25.08 5.03
N GLU A 187 20.40 -25.17 3.83
CA GLU A 187 20.29 -24.11 2.80
C GLU A 187 18.83 -23.86 2.42
N SER A 188 18.07 -24.94 2.22
CA SER A 188 16.66 -24.86 1.86
C SER A 188 15.82 -24.25 2.98
N ALA A 189 16.07 -24.66 4.23
CA ALA A 189 15.38 -24.13 5.41
C ALA A 189 15.65 -22.63 5.58
N LEU A 190 16.92 -22.20 5.47
CA LEU A 190 17.30 -20.80 5.55
C LEU A 190 16.61 -19.98 4.46
N LYS A 191 16.72 -20.40 3.20
CA LYS A 191 16.11 -19.69 2.05
C LYS A 191 14.59 -19.57 2.17
N ASN A 192 13.92 -20.64 2.64
CA ASN A 192 12.48 -20.64 2.85
C ASN A 192 12.06 -19.67 3.96
N ALA A 193 12.80 -19.65 5.07
CA ALA A 193 12.56 -18.72 6.17
C ALA A 193 12.81 -17.27 5.72
N GLU A 194 13.90 -17.02 5.00
CA GLU A 194 14.25 -15.71 4.43
C GLU A 194 13.12 -15.13 3.58
N ARG A 195 12.55 -15.95 2.68
CA ARG A 195 11.41 -15.55 1.83
C ARG A 195 10.19 -15.10 2.64
N LEU A 196 9.95 -15.72 3.79
CA LEU A 196 8.80 -15.41 4.65
C LEU A 196 9.07 -14.22 5.58
N VAL A 197 10.30 -14.11 6.09
CA VAL A 197 10.65 -13.16 7.14
C VAL A 197 11.00 -11.78 6.58
N ILE A 198 11.78 -11.72 5.49
CA ILE A 198 12.30 -10.46 4.93
C ILE A 198 11.20 -9.42 4.62
N PRO A 199 10.02 -9.79 4.04
CA PRO A 199 8.95 -8.82 3.80
C PRO A 199 8.45 -8.14 5.08
N HIS A 200 8.37 -8.87 6.19
CA HIS A 200 7.92 -8.32 7.47
C HIS A 200 8.97 -7.41 8.09
N ILE A 201 10.24 -7.81 8.02
CA ILE A 201 11.38 -6.98 8.43
C ILE A 201 11.38 -5.66 7.67
N GLN A 202 11.19 -5.70 6.34
CA GLN A 202 11.15 -4.50 5.50
C GLN A 202 9.99 -3.58 5.88
N ARG A 203 8.78 -4.11 6.11
CA ARG A 203 7.62 -3.30 6.52
C ARG A 203 7.88 -2.53 7.81
N VAL A 204 8.44 -3.19 8.82
CA VAL A 204 8.78 -2.52 10.09
C VAL A 204 9.86 -1.48 9.89
N LYS A 205 10.92 -1.78 9.14
CA LYS A 205 12.00 -0.82 8.85
C LYS A 205 11.48 0.44 8.14
N VAL A 206 10.58 0.29 7.17
CA VAL A 206 9.93 1.43 6.49
C VAL A 206 9.05 2.22 7.46
N ALA A 207 8.28 1.53 8.30
CA ALA A 207 7.42 2.16 9.31
C ALA A 207 8.23 2.94 10.36
N GLU A 208 9.41 2.46 10.74
CA GLU A 208 10.33 3.16 11.65
C GLU A 208 11.10 4.31 10.96
N ALA A 209 11.46 4.14 9.69
CA ALA A 209 12.23 5.13 8.93
C ALA A 209 11.42 6.40 8.61
N ARG A 210 10.12 6.27 8.28
CA ARG A 210 9.28 7.41 7.87
C ARG A 210 9.10 8.50 8.94
N PRO A 211 8.79 8.16 10.21
CA PRO A 211 8.75 9.15 11.30
C PRO A 211 10.10 9.84 11.53
N GLU A 212 11.20 9.09 11.46
CA GLU A 212 12.56 9.64 11.61
C GLU A 212 12.93 10.58 10.44
N LEU A 213 12.55 10.24 9.20
CA LEU A 213 12.67 11.13 8.04
C LEU A 213 11.93 12.46 8.28
N GLY A 214 10.71 12.40 8.80
CA GLY A 214 9.94 13.60 9.16
C GLY A 214 10.65 14.47 10.20
N LYS A 215 11.20 13.87 11.26
CA LYS A 215 11.99 14.59 12.29
C LYS A 215 13.25 15.23 11.72
N LEU A 216 13.98 14.51 10.87
CA LEU A 216 15.20 15.02 10.25
C LEU A 216 14.93 16.15 9.26
N ARG A 217 13.87 16.05 8.45
CA ARG A 217 13.42 17.15 7.56
C ARG A 217 13.01 18.39 8.38
N LEU A 218 12.28 18.20 9.48
CA LEU A 218 11.95 19.30 10.40
C LEU A 218 13.21 19.91 11.05
N ALA A 219 14.18 19.10 11.46
CA ALA A 219 15.45 19.57 12.00
C ALA A 219 16.24 20.37 10.96
N LEU A 220 16.26 19.93 9.70
CA LEU A 220 16.89 20.64 8.59
C LEU A 220 16.20 21.99 8.33
N MET A 221 14.86 22.03 8.29
CA MET A 221 14.11 23.29 8.16
C MET A 221 14.42 24.26 9.30
N LYS A 222 14.49 23.77 10.55
CA LYS A 222 14.87 24.59 11.71
C LYS A 222 16.31 25.10 11.60
N LEU A 223 17.24 24.27 11.16
CA LEU A 223 18.64 24.66 10.94
C LEU A 223 18.75 25.77 9.88
N GLU A 224 18.02 25.65 8.77
CA GLU A 224 17.95 26.69 7.73
C GLU A 224 17.36 28.00 8.26
N GLN A 225 16.30 27.92 9.07
CA GLN A 225 15.71 29.09 9.71
C GLN A 225 16.72 29.76 10.66
N MET A 226 17.40 29.00 11.51
CA MET A 226 18.39 29.54 12.44
C MET A 226 19.59 30.18 11.72
N PHE A 227 20.00 29.64 10.57
CA PHE A 227 21.03 30.24 9.73
C PHE A 227 20.56 31.57 9.10
N LYS A 228 19.33 31.62 8.55
CA LYS A 228 18.73 32.85 8.01
C LYS A 228 18.57 33.94 9.08
N GLU A 229 18.28 33.55 10.31
CA GLU A 229 18.19 34.44 11.47
C GLU A 229 19.57 34.86 12.04
N GLY A 230 20.68 34.37 11.45
CA GLY A 230 22.03 34.70 11.89
C GLY A 230 22.45 34.06 13.22
N LYS A 231 21.66 33.09 13.74
CA LYS A 231 21.92 32.40 15.02
C LYS A 231 22.99 31.32 14.91
N VAL A 232 23.39 30.94 13.70
CA VAL A 232 24.35 29.86 13.42
C VAL A 232 25.39 30.36 12.43
N SER A 233 26.67 30.06 12.69
CA SER A 233 27.76 30.39 11.77
C SER A 233 27.69 29.53 10.49
N GLN A 234 28.20 30.05 9.37
CA GLN A 234 28.18 29.36 8.08
C GLN A 234 28.85 27.97 8.15
N GLU A 235 29.99 27.86 8.82
CA GLU A 235 30.70 26.58 9.00
C GLU A 235 29.87 25.56 9.79
N THR A 236 29.19 26.01 10.85
CA THR A 236 28.34 25.13 11.66
C THR A 236 27.08 24.70 10.90
N TYR A 237 26.49 25.60 10.12
CA TYR A 237 25.36 25.32 9.24
C TYR A 237 25.74 24.26 8.19
N GLU A 238 26.84 24.45 7.46
CA GLU A 238 27.26 23.54 6.40
C GLU A 238 27.58 22.14 6.92
N ARG A 239 28.24 22.05 8.09
CA ARG A 239 28.53 20.76 8.74
C ARG A 239 27.24 20.02 9.11
N MET A 240 26.36 20.66 9.89
CA MET A 240 25.12 20.03 10.34
C MET A 240 24.18 19.69 9.18
N ARG A 241 24.13 20.56 8.15
CA ARG A 241 23.36 20.31 6.94
C ARG A 241 23.82 19.06 6.22
N LYS A 242 25.13 18.88 6.01
CA LYS A 242 25.68 17.69 5.37
C LYS A 242 25.36 16.41 6.15
N GLU A 243 25.46 16.45 7.47
CA GLU A 243 25.12 15.31 8.33
C GLU A 243 23.63 14.94 8.24
N LEU A 244 22.74 15.95 8.33
CA LEU A 244 21.29 15.75 8.21
C LEU A 244 20.90 15.24 6.82
N GLU A 245 21.43 15.83 5.75
CA GLU A 245 21.18 15.40 4.37
C GLU A 245 21.69 13.97 4.11
N ALA A 246 22.87 13.61 4.61
CA ALA A 246 23.41 12.26 4.49
C ALA A 246 22.53 11.24 5.22
N ARG A 247 22.03 11.59 6.42
CA ARG A 247 21.15 10.72 7.19
C ARG A 247 19.76 10.57 6.55
N ILE A 248 19.22 11.64 5.97
CA ILE A 248 17.97 11.64 5.21
C ILE A 248 18.10 10.71 3.99
N ARG A 249 19.15 10.88 3.18
CA ARG A 249 19.39 10.03 1.99
C ARG A 249 19.49 8.54 2.35
N TRP A 250 20.17 8.21 3.45
CA TRP A 250 20.29 6.83 3.91
C TRP A 250 18.93 6.22 4.30
N LEU A 251 18.10 6.99 5.02
CA LEU A 251 16.76 6.54 5.39
C LEU A 251 15.80 6.46 4.19
N GLU A 252 15.92 7.36 3.21
CA GLU A 252 15.15 7.31 1.95
C GLU A 252 15.46 6.04 1.14
N GLN A 253 16.72 5.62 1.11
CA GLN A 253 17.14 4.35 0.51
C GLN A 253 16.55 3.14 1.24
N LEU A 254 16.49 3.17 2.58
CA LEU A 254 15.87 2.12 3.38
C LEU A 254 14.35 2.07 3.26
N ALA A 255 13.71 3.23 3.11
CA ALA A 255 12.27 3.36 2.95
C ALA A 255 11.78 2.97 1.54
N GLY A 256 12.70 2.76 0.58
CA GLY A 256 12.36 2.53 -0.82
C GLY A 256 11.84 3.78 -1.53
N GLU A 257 12.08 4.97 -0.97
CA GLU A 257 11.66 6.27 -1.55
C GLU A 257 12.67 6.82 -2.56
N ALA A 258 13.84 6.19 -2.71
CA ALA A 258 14.92 6.59 -3.60
C ALA A 258 14.93 5.87 -4.98
N ALA A 259 13.76 5.56 -5.53
CA ALA A 259 13.60 5.05 -6.90
C ALA A 259 12.89 6.08 -7.79
#